data_AF-A0A3S4IDD4-F1
#
_entry.id   AF-A0A3S4IDD4-F1
#
_cell.length_a   1.000
_cell.length_b   1.000
_cell.length_c   1.000
_cell.angle_alpha   90.00
_cell.angle_beta   90.00
_cell.angle_gamma   90.00
#
_symmetry.space_group_name_H-M   'P 1'
#
loop_
_entity.id
_entity.type
_entity.pdbx_description
1 polymer ?
#
loop_
_entity_poly.entity_id
_entity_poly.type
_entity_poly.pdbx_seq_one_letter_code
_entity_poly.pdbx_strand_id
1 'polypeptide(L)'
;MAGIPHHAVENYLAKLVNQGESVAICEQIGDPATSKGPVERKVVRIVTPGTISDEALLQERQDNLLAAIWQDSRGYGYATLDISSGRFRLSRTG
;
A
#
# COMPACT_ATOMS: atom_id res chain seq x y z
N MET A 1 6.35 23.92 -0.19
CA MET A 1 6.73 22.67 0.51
C MET A 1 5.69 22.41 1.58
N ALA A 2 5.21 21.19 1.72
CA ALA A 2 4.23 20.78 2.72
C ALA A 2 4.76 19.56 3.48
N GLY A 3 4.26 19.33 4.70
CA GLY A 3 4.67 18.21 5.53
C GLY A 3 3.73 18.03 6.71
N ILE A 4 3.81 16.86 7.34
CA ILE A 4 3.03 16.50 8.52
C ILE A 4 3.98 15.94 9.60
N PRO A 5 3.63 16.04 10.89
CA PRO A 5 4.37 15.34 11.93
C PRO A 5 4.27 13.82 11.76
N HIS A 6 5.36 13.08 12.01
CA HIS A 6 5.41 11.63 11.83
C HIS A 6 4.33 10.88 12.62
N HIS A 7 4.04 11.31 13.85
CA HIS A 7 3.03 10.70 14.72
C HIS A 7 1.58 10.94 14.24
N ALA A 8 1.37 11.84 13.28
CA ALA A 8 0.05 12.10 12.69
C ALA A 8 -0.18 11.34 11.37
N VAL A 9 0.78 10.53 10.92
CA VAL A 9 0.81 9.95 9.57
C VAL A 9 -0.43 9.11 9.23
N GLU A 10 -0.91 8.29 10.17
CA GLU A 10 -2.06 7.39 9.94
C GLU A 10 -3.33 8.14 9.51
N ASN A 11 -3.63 9.27 10.17
CA ASN A 11 -4.80 10.08 9.85
C ASN A 11 -4.76 10.67 8.43
N TYR A 12 -3.56 11.01 7.93
CA TYR A 12 -3.41 11.52 6.58
C TYR A 12 -3.42 10.40 5.54
N LEU A 13 -2.83 9.24 5.87
CA LEU A 13 -2.90 8.06 5.02
C LEU A 13 -4.34 7.60 4.83
N ALA A 14 -5.16 7.58 5.88
CA ALA A 14 -6.58 7.27 5.78
C ALA A 14 -7.30 8.17 4.77
N LYS A 15 -7.05 9.48 4.82
CA LYS A 15 -7.64 10.44 3.88
C LYS A 15 -7.20 10.20 2.44
N LEU A 16 -5.93 9.92 2.21
CA LEU A 16 -5.37 9.70 0.87
C LEU A 16 -5.83 8.38 0.27
N VAL A 17 -5.81 7.30 1.05
CA VAL A 17 -6.29 5.98 0.62
C VAL A 17 -7.78 6.01 0.28
N ASN A 18 -8.59 6.71 1.07
CA ASN A 18 -10.02 6.91 0.76
C ASN A 18 -10.26 7.69 -0.54
N GLN A 19 -9.26 8.43 -1.04
CA GLN A 19 -9.28 9.11 -2.34
C GLN A 19 -8.67 8.27 -3.47
N GLY A 20 -8.22 7.04 -3.18
CA GLY A 20 -7.57 6.17 -4.15
C GLY A 20 -6.07 6.43 -4.35
N GLU A 21 -5.47 7.31 -3.54
CA GLU A 21 -4.08 7.73 -3.72
C GLU A 21 -3.09 6.73 -3.10
N SER A 22 -1.98 6.50 -3.81
CA SER A 22 -0.88 5.67 -3.33
C SER A 22 0.24 6.53 -2.74
N VAL A 23 0.81 6.10 -1.62
CA VAL A 23 1.83 6.86 -0.88
C VAL A 23 3.06 6.01 -0.60
N ALA A 24 4.23 6.45 -1.06
CA ALA A 24 5.51 5.85 -0.68
C ALA A 24 6.02 6.44 0.64
N ILE A 25 6.30 5.59 1.62
CA ILE A 25 6.84 5.97 2.93
C ILE A 25 8.35 5.80 2.90
N CYS A 26 9.06 6.92 3.07
CA CYS A 26 10.51 6.96 3.06
C CYS A 26 11.05 7.29 4.44
N GLU A 27 11.85 6.39 5.00
CA GLU A 27 12.41 6.51 6.35
C GLU A 27 13.93 6.64 6.33
N GLN A 28 14.49 7.16 7.43
CA GLN A 28 15.93 7.18 7.67
C GLN A 28 16.37 5.79 8.17
N ILE A 29 17.38 5.21 7.54
CA ILE A 29 17.86 3.85 7.87
C ILE A 29 19.16 3.90 8.69
N GLY A 30 19.99 4.91 8.46
CA GLY A 30 21.27 5.10 9.15
C GLY A 30 21.17 5.96 10.41
N ASP A 31 22.22 5.91 11.23
CA ASP A 31 22.37 6.80 12.39
C ASP A 31 22.88 8.19 11.95
N PRO A 32 22.14 9.29 12.21
CA PRO A 32 22.60 10.64 11.94
C PRO A 32 23.93 10.99 12.61
N ALA A 33 24.22 10.43 13.79
CA ALA A 33 25.43 10.75 14.55
C ALA A 33 26.72 10.22 13.89
N THR A 34 26.60 9.17 13.07
CA THR A 34 27.73 8.56 12.36
C THR A 34 27.81 8.98 10.89
N SER A 35 26.84 9.77 10.43
CA SER A 35 26.73 10.19 9.03
C SER A 35 27.37 11.56 8.81
N LYS A 36 28.36 11.66 7.90
CA LYS A 36 29.00 12.95 7.54
C LYS A 36 28.14 13.84 6.63
N GLY A 37 27.10 13.29 6.00
CA GLY A 37 26.20 13.98 5.07
C GLY A 37 24.75 13.56 5.28
N PRO A 38 23.85 13.78 4.30
CA PRO A 38 22.47 13.29 4.40
C PRO A 38 22.43 11.80 4.74
N VAL A 39 21.68 11.46 5.78
CA VAL A 39 21.47 10.07 6.20
C VAL A 39 20.83 9.25 5.07
N GLU A 40 21.23 7.98 4.97
CA GLU A 40 20.62 7.03 4.03
C GLU A 40 19.11 6.96 4.25
N ARG A 41 18.37 7.02 3.14
CA ARG A 41 16.91 6.95 3.13
C ARG A 41 16.43 5.87 2.18
N LYS A 42 15.41 5.12 2.60
CA LYS A 42 14.77 4.08 1.77
C LYS A 42 13.26 4.20 1.81
N VAL A 43 12.61 3.85 0.70
CA VAL A 43 11.18 3.56 0.70
C VAL A 43 10.99 2.23 1.41
N VAL A 44 10.34 2.24 2.57
CA VAL A 44 10.15 1.05 3.41
C VAL A 44 8.76 0.43 3.22
N ARG A 45 7.79 1.21 2.73
CA ARG A 45 6.42 0.76 2.48
C ARG A 45 5.79 1.61 1.37
N ILE A 46 4.96 1.00 0.55
CA ILE A 46 4.04 1.71 -0.35
C ILE A 46 2.63 1.39 0.10
N VAL A 47 1.90 2.40 0.55
CA VAL A 47 0.50 2.31 0.96
C VAL A 47 -0.35 2.54 -0.28
N THR A 48 -1.08 1.53 -0.72
CA THR A 48 -2.03 1.63 -1.84
C THR A 48 -3.41 1.18 -1.37
N PRO A 49 -4.50 1.61 -2.01
CA PRO A 49 -5.84 1.20 -1.62
C PRO A 49 -6.03 -0.32 -1.54
N GLY A 50 -5.39 -1.10 -2.41
CA GLY A 50 -5.50 -2.57 -2.41
C GLY A 50 -4.57 -3.31 -1.44
N THR A 51 -3.62 -2.63 -0.80
CA THR A 51 -2.54 -3.28 -0.01
C THR A 51 -2.49 -2.84 1.46
N ILE A 52 -3.52 -2.17 1.96
CA ILE A 52 -3.63 -1.81 3.37
C ILE A 52 -4.03 -3.02 4.23
N SER A 53 -3.39 -3.14 5.40
CA SER A 53 -3.68 -4.16 6.41
C SER A 53 -3.93 -3.57 7.81
N ASP A 54 -3.64 -2.29 8.01
CA ASP A 54 -3.82 -1.61 9.28
C ASP A 54 -5.32 -1.42 9.55
N GLU A 55 -5.82 -1.83 10.72
CA GLU A 55 -7.24 -1.77 11.08
C GLU A 55 -7.83 -0.35 10.95
N ALA A 56 -7.04 0.67 11.29
CA ALA A 56 -7.42 2.07 11.17
C ALA A 56 -7.71 2.54 9.72
N LEU A 57 -7.26 1.78 8.72
CA LEU A 57 -7.45 2.07 7.30
C LEU A 57 -8.53 1.18 6.66
N LEU A 58 -8.94 0.11 7.33
CA LEU A 58 -9.89 -0.88 6.80
C LEU A 58 -11.32 -0.60 7.28
N GLN A 59 -12.29 -1.09 6.51
CA GLN A 59 -13.69 -1.13 6.91
C GLN A 59 -14.03 -2.54 7.40
N GLU A 60 -14.46 -2.68 8.66
CA GLU A 60 -14.65 -3.97 9.35
C GLU A 60 -15.55 -4.97 8.59
N ARG A 61 -16.52 -4.47 7.80
CA ARG A 61 -17.52 -5.29 7.11
C ARG A 61 -17.36 -5.34 5.60
N GLN A 62 -16.22 -4.90 5.07
CA GLN A 62 -15.94 -4.90 3.64
C GLN A 62 -14.57 -5.51 3.34
N ASP A 63 -14.53 -6.40 2.34
CA ASP A 63 -13.27 -6.96 1.86
C ASP A 63 -12.47 -5.88 1.11
N ASN A 64 -11.18 -5.77 1.41
CA ASN A 64 -10.26 -4.87 0.70
C ASN A 64 -9.37 -5.66 -0.27
N LEU A 65 -9.86 -5.84 -1.50
CA LEU A 65 -9.21 -6.71 -2.50
C LEU A 65 -8.27 -5.92 -3.42
N LEU A 66 -7.04 -6.43 -3.57
CA LEU A 66 -6.20 -6.13 -4.73
C LEU A 66 -6.57 -7.09 -5.85
N ALA A 67 -6.73 -6.57 -7.07
CA ALA A 67 -7.01 -7.39 -8.25
C ALA A 67 -6.00 -7.15 -9.35
N ALA A 68 -5.73 -8.19 -10.14
CA ALA A 68 -4.99 -8.12 -11.38
C ALA A 68 -5.80 -8.81 -12.49
N ILE A 69 -5.88 -8.15 -13.65
CA ILE A 69 -6.51 -8.71 -14.84
C ILE A 69 -5.48 -8.75 -15.97
N TRP A 70 -5.59 -9.79 -16.78
CA TRP A 70 -4.75 -9.98 -17.96
C TRP A 70 -5.61 -10.53 -19.09
N GLN A 71 -5.25 -10.24 -20.35
CA GLN A 71 -5.93 -10.73 -21.55
C GLN A 71 -4.94 -11.26 -22.61
N ASP A 72 -5.30 -12.35 -23.28
CA ASP A 72 -4.76 -12.76 -24.59
C ASP A 72 -5.87 -13.04 -25.61
N SER A 73 -5.44 -13.54 -26.78
CA SER A 73 -6.29 -14.04 -27.86
C SER A 73 -7.28 -15.14 -27.46
N ARG A 74 -7.11 -15.81 -26.31
CA ARG A 74 -7.89 -16.97 -25.86
C ARG A 74 -8.77 -16.65 -24.64
N GLY A 75 -8.73 -15.41 -24.13
CA GLY A 75 -9.58 -14.98 -23.02
C GLY A 75 -8.85 -14.14 -21.97
N TYR A 76 -9.33 -14.23 -20.74
CA TYR A 76 -8.89 -13.42 -19.60
C TYR A 76 -8.40 -14.29 -18.45
N GLY A 77 -7.35 -13.81 -17.77
CA GLY A 77 -6.95 -14.26 -16.44
C GLY A 77 -7.29 -13.18 -15.42
N TYR A 78 -7.84 -13.58 -14.29
CA TYR A 78 -8.20 -12.66 -13.21
C TYR A 78 -7.75 -13.22 -11.87
N ALA A 79 -7.06 -12.40 -11.08
CA ALA A 79 -6.55 -12.76 -9.77
C ALA A 79 -7.00 -11.74 -8.73
N THR A 80 -7.38 -12.20 -7.54
CA THR A 80 -7.70 -11.31 -6.41
C THR A 80 -6.98 -11.76 -5.15
N LEU A 81 -6.44 -10.80 -4.40
CA LEU A 81 -5.77 -10.99 -3.12
C LEU A 81 -6.43 -10.10 -2.07
N ASP A 82 -6.89 -10.70 -0.99
CA ASP A 82 -7.11 -9.99 0.27
C ASP A 82 -5.82 -10.09 1.09
N ILE A 83 -5.13 -8.96 1.25
CA ILE A 83 -3.85 -8.92 1.95
C ILE A 83 -4.00 -9.15 3.47
N SER A 84 -5.15 -8.77 4.03
CA SER A 84 -5.42 -8.83 5.48
C SER A 84 -5.72 -10.26 5.95
N SER A 85 -6.39 -11.05 5.10
CA SER A 85 -6.72 -12.45 5.39
C SER A 85 -5.81 -13.46 4.69
N GLY A 86 -5.00 -13.03 3.72
CA GLY A 86 -4.20 -13.90 2.86
C GLY A 86 -5.02 -14.69 1.83
N ARG A 87 -6.32 -14.40 1.69
CA ARG A 87 -7.20 -15.09 0.74
C ARG A 87 -6.83 -14.72 -0.69
N PHE A 88 -6.24 -15.68 -1.40
CA PHE A 88 -5.80 -15.54 -2.78
C PHE A 88 -6.63 -16.40 -3.73
N ARG A 89 -7.19 -15.80 -4.79
CA ARG A 89 -8.02 -16.47 -5.80
C ARG A 89 -7.49 -16.19 -7.20
N LEU A 90 -7.69 -17.17 -8.08
CA LEU A 90 -7.42 -17.09 -9.52
C LEU A 90 -8.62 -17.66 -10.28
N SER A 91 -9.02 -16.99 -11.36
CA SER A 91 -9.99 -17.48 -12.32
C SER A 91 -9.53 -17.21 -13.76
N ARG A 92 -10.06 -18.00 -14.68
CA ARG A 92 -9.86 -17.85 -16.12
C ARG A 92 -11.21 -17.90 -16.81
N THR A 93 -11.40 -17.06 -17.81
CA THR A 93 -12.60 -17.06 -18.66
C THR A 93 -12.17 -17.01 -20.13
N GLY A 94 -12.72 -17.89 -20.96
CA GLY A 94 -12.44 -18.01 -22.39
C GLY A 94 -13.60 -18.65 -23.12
#